data_AF-D3W8M1-F1
#
_entry.id   AF-D3W8M1-F1
#
_cell.length_a   1.000
_cell.length_b   1.000
_cell.length_c   1.000
_cell.angle_alpha   90.00
_cell.angle_beta   90.00
_cell.angle_gamma   90.00
#
_symmetry.space_group_name_H-M   'P 1'
#
loop_
_entity.id
_entity.type
_entity.pdbx_description
1 polymer ?
#
loop_
_entity_poly.entity_id
_entity_poly.type
_entity_poly.pdbx_seq_one_letter_code
_entity_poly.pdbx_strand_id
1 'polypeptide(L)'
;MDQQRSNAQRQAAYRQRRRDKIEEILAMRGLPALPAISNIPGWPRWKEGMTRIAAQMEVIETEMTDYFDDRTERWQEGDKAETFDQNLNILRILIEMAQDWPE
;
A
#
# COMPACT_ATOMS: atom_id res chain seq x y z
N MET A 1 -47.95 10.88 -11.51
CA MET A 1 -46.80 11.07 -12.42
C MET A 1 -45.60 10.45 -11.74
N ASP A 2 -45.19 9.25 -12.18
CA ASP A 2 -44.07 8.51 -11.60
C ASP A 2 -42.78 9.31 -11.75
N GLN A 3 -42.24 9.77 -10.62
CA GLN A 3 -40.90 10.34 -10.51
C GLN A 3 -39.91 9.32 -11.06
N GLN A 4 -39.41 9.57 -12.26
CA GLN A 4 -38.41 8.73 -12.91
C GLN A 4 -37.19 8.66 -12.00
N ARG A 5 -36.99 7.51 -11.36
CA ARG A 5 -35.77 7.22 -10.59
C ARG A 5 -34.56 7.53 -11.47
N SER A 6 -33.69 8.41 -10.98
CA SER A 6 -32.45 8.82 -11.63
C SER A 6 -31.62 7.59 -12.04
N ASN A 7 -30.83 7.70 -13.11
CA ASN A 7 -29.93 6.62 -13.55
C ASN A 7 -29.05 6.08 -12.40
N ALA A 8 -28.63 6.95 -11.49
CA ALA A 8 -27.90 6.56 -10.28
C ALA A 8 -28.72 5.65 -9.36
N GLN A 9 -30.02 5.93 -9.17
CA GLN A 9 -30.93 5.11 -8.36
C GLN A 9 -31.22 3.77 -9.03
N ARG A 10 -31.32 3.73 -10.37
CA ARG A 10 -31.48 2.49 -11.13
C ARG A 10 -30.25 1.60 -10.99
N GLN A 11 -29.05 2.17 -11.11
CA GLN A 11 -27.78 1.45 -10.91
C GLN A 11 -27.60 0.97 -9.47
N ALA A 12 -27.97 1.78 -8.47
CA ALA A 12 -27.96 1.37 -7.07
C ALA A 12 -28.89 0.19 -6.81
N ALA A 13 -30.14 0.25 -7.29
CA ALA A 13 -31.10 -0.85 -7.17
C ALA A 13 -30.64 -2.12 -7.90
N TYR A 14 -29.97 -1.98 -9.05
CA TYR A 14 -29.39 -3.12 -9.76
C TYR A 14 -28.25 -3.78 -8.98
N ARG A 15 -27.32 -2.98 -8.44
CA ARG A 15 -26.21 -3.48 -7.61
C ARG A 15 -26.72 -4.19 -6.37
N GLN A 16 -27.77 -3.68 -5.73
CA GLN A 16 -28.40 -4.33 -4.58
C GLN A 16 -28.94 -5.72 -4.95
N ARG A 17 -29.80 -5.81 -5.97
CA ARG A 17 -30.37 -7.10 -6.42
C ARG A 17 -29.30 -8.14 -6.77
N ARG A 18 -28.19 -7.69 -7.36
CA ARG A 18 -27.07 -8.58 -7.70
C ARG A 18 -26.37 -9.13 -6.45
N ARG A 19 -26.18 -8.30 -5.40
CA ARG A 19 -25.61 -8.76 -4.12
C ARG A 19 -26.50 -9.77 -3.45
N ASP A 20 -27.80 -9.46 -3.34
CA ASP A 20 -28.79 -10.34 -2.71
C ASP A 20 -28.81 -11.72 -3.39
N LYS A 21 -28.74 -11.76 -4.73
CA LYS A 21 -28.70 -13.01 -5.49
C LYS A 21 -27.42 -13.82 -5.27
N ILE A 22 -26.28 -13.15 -5.14
CA ILE A 22 -24.99 -13.80 -4.87
C ILE A 22 -25.02 -14.41 -3.47
N GLU A 23 -25.50 -13.69 -2.47
CA GLU A 23 -25.65 -14.19 -1.09
C GLU A 23 -26.58 -15.41 -1.03
N GLU A 24 -27.72 -15.36 -1.74
CA GLU A 24 -28.66 -16.48 -1.84
C GLU A 24 -27.99 -17.72 -2.46
N ILE A 25 -27.21 -17.56 -3.54
CA ILE A 25 -26.50 -18.68 -4.20
C ILE A 25 -25.43 -19.29 -3.29
N LEU A 26 -24.67 -18.46 -2.57
CA LEU A 26 -23.64 -18.93 -1.64
C LEU A 26 -24.27 -19.70 -0.48
N ALA A 27 -25.35 -19.15 0.11
CA ALA A 27 -26.10 -19.80 1.19
C ALA A 27 -26.69 -21.15 0.74
N MET A 28 -27.32 -21.21 -0.44
CA MET A 28 -27.85 -22.47 -1.01
C MET A 28 -26.77 -23.53 -1.21
N ARG A 29 -25.52 -23.12 -1.49
CA ARG A 29 -24.40 -24.04 -1.74
C ARG A 29 -23.58 -24.33 -0.48
N GLY A 30 -23.98 -23.82 0.69
CA GLY A 30 -23.21 -23.94 1.93
C GLY A 30 -21.82 -23.29 1.85
N LEU A 31 -21.62 -22.37 0.89
CA LEU A 31 -20.36 -21.66 0.71
C LEU A 31 -20.32 -20.47 1.67
N PRO A 32 -19.14 -20.18 2.25
CA PRO A 32 -18.98 -18.97 3.05
C PRO A 32 -19.24 -17.73 2.18
N ALA A 33 -19.57 -16.61 2.84
CA ALA A 33 -19.63 -15.31 2.17
C ALA A 33 -18.32 -15.08 1.41
N LEU A 34 -18.43 -14.52 0.19
CA LEU A 34 -17.24 -14.19 -0.58
C LEU A 34 -16.34 -13.31 0.29
N PRO A 35 -15.02 -13.61 0.38
CA PRO A 35 -14.12 -12.70 1.04
C PRO A 35 -14.30 -11.34 0.39
N ALA A 36 -14.35 -10.28 1.20
CA ALA A 36 -14.41 -8.93 0.67
C ALA A 36 -13.20 -8.75 -0.25
N ILE A 37 -13.43 -8.87 -1.56
CA ILE A 37 -12.46 -8.41 -2.55
C ILE A 37 -12.26 -6.95 -2.16
N SER A 38 -11.02 -6.59 -1.81
CA SER A 38 -10.70 -5.24 -1.36
C SER A 38 -11.38 -4.26 -2.32
N ASN A 39 -12.34 -3.52 -1.77
CA ASN A 39 -13.15 -2.57 -2.52
C ASN A 39 -12.34 -1.31 -2.88
N ILE A 40 -11.08 -1.25 -2.45
CA ILE A 40 -10.09 -0.28 -2.84
C ILE A 40 -9.65 -0.64 -4.26
N PRO A 41 -9.85 0.24 -5.27
CA PRO A 41 -9.28 0.06 -6.60
C PRO A 41 -7.78 -0.25 -6.50
N GLY A 42 -7.25 -1.07 -7.41
CA GLY A 42 -5.87 -1.57 -7.32
C GLY A 42 -4.84 -0.46 -7.14
N TRP A 43 -5.10 0.70 -7.75
CA TRP A 43 -4.24 1.87 -7.66
C TRP A 43 -4.10 2.47 -6.25
N PRO A 44 -5.17 2.94 -5.55
CA PRO A 44 -5.05 3.41 -4.17
C PRO A 44 -4.52 2.35 -3.20
N ARG A 45 -4.74 1.05 -3.48
CA ARG A 45 -4.10 -0.03 -2.71
C ARG A 45 -2.57 -0.04 -2.89
N TRP A 46 -2.07 0.12 -4.11
CA TRP A 46 -0.64 0.18 -4.36
C TRP A 46 -0.02 1.45 -3.81
N LYS A 47 -0.70 2.60 -3.93
CA LYS A 47 -0.26 3.87 -3.33
C LYS A 47 -0.07 3.74 -1.82
N GLU A 48 -1.09 3.24 -1.12
CA GLU A 48 -1.00 2.97 0.33
C GLU A 48 0.15 2.00 0.67
N GLY A 49 0.36 0.97 -0.15
CA GLY A 49 1.48 0.05 -0.02
C GLY A 49 2.84 0.77 -0.12
N MET A 50 3.01 1.61 -1.13
CA MET A 50 4.23 2.39 -1.35
C MET A 50 4.48 3.40 -0.24
N THR A 51 3.43 4.09 0.25
CA THR A 51 3.53 4.99 1.40
C THR A 51 4.04 4.28 2.66
N ARG A 52 3.54 3.07 2.94
CA ARG A 52 4.02 2.27 4.08
C ARG A 52 5.45 1.80 3.90
N ILE A 53 5.82 1.40 2.69
CA ILE A 53 7.18 0.99 2.36
C ILE A 53 8.15 2.17 2.54
N ALA A 54 7.80 3.37 2.05
CA ALA A 54 8.57 4.59 2.27
C ALA A 54 8.79 4.87 3.77
N ALA A 55 7.71 4.88 4.56
CA ALA A 55 7.78 5.11 6.00
C ALA A 55 8.67 4.06 6.71
N GLN A 56 8.61 2.79 6.31
CA GLN A 56 9.46 1.75 6.90
C GLN A 56 10.93 1.93 6.49
N MET A 57 11.20 2.36 5.27
CA MET A 57 12.57 2.62 4.78
C MET A 57 13.18 3.85 5.46
N GLU A 58 12.40 4.89 5.74
CA GLU A 58 12.85 6.07 6.53
C GLU A 58 13.32 5.68 7.94
N VAL A 59 12.61 4.75 8.60
CA VAL A 59 13.04 4.22 9.91
C VAL A 59 14.38 3.51 9.79
N ILE A 60 14.57 2.68 8.76
CA ILE A 60 15.83 1.98 8.52
C ILE A 60 16.96 2.98 8.21
N GLU A 61 16.68 4.04 7.44
CA GLU A 61 17.64 5.09 7.10
C GLU A 61 18.12 5.83 8.37
N THR A 62 17.19 6.14 9.27
CA THR A 62 17.51 6.75 10.57
C THR A 62 18.38 5.81 11.40
N GLU A 63 17.98 4.54 11.54
CA GLU A 63 18.74 3.54 12.30
C GLU A 63 20.15 3.31 11.70
N MET A 64 20.28 3.33 10.38
CA MET A 64 21.58 3.20 9.71
C MET A 64 22.47 4.43 9.94
N THR A 65 21.89 5.63 9.94
CA THR A 65 22.62 6.87 10.23
C THR A 65 23.10 6.87 11.68
N ASP A 66 22.21 6.58 12.63
CA ASP A 66 22.56 6.47 14.05
C ASP A 66 23.66 5.42 14.28
N TYR A 67 23.54 4.26 13.61
CA TYR A 67 24.56 3.21 13.67
C TYR A 67 25.92 3.70 13.15
N PHE A 68 25.96 4.50 12.10
CA PHE A 68 27.20 5.04 11.55
C PHE A 68 27.81 6.06 12.51
N ASP A 69 27.00 6.96 13.06
CA ASP A 69 27.43 8.02 13.96
C ASP A 69 28.01 7.47 15.28
N ASP A 70 27.47 6.35 15.77
CA ASP A 70 27.97 5.65 16.95
C ASP A 70 29.31 4.90 16.72
N ARG A 71 29.79 4.82 15.48
CA ARG A 71 31.03 4.10 15.14
C ARG A 71 32.27 4.92 15.45
N THR A 72 33.38 4.20 15.62
CA THR A 72 34.69 4.85 15.79
C THR A 72 35.18 5.42 14.47
N GLU A 73 35.96 6.51 14.52
CA GLU A 73 36.58 7.13 13.34
C GLU A 73 37.31 6.10 12.46
N ARG A 74 38.09 5.21 13.07
CA ARG A 74 38.79 4.12 12.36
C ARG A 74 37.84 3.23 11.55
N TRP A 75 36.64 2.98 12.06
CA TRP A 75 35.64 2.20 11.33
C TRP A 75 35.04 3.04 10.20
N GLN A 76 34.70 4.30 10.47
CA GLN A 76 34.11 5.27 9.52
C GLN A 76 35.05 5.59 8.34
N GLU A 77 36.37 5.52 8.53
CA GLU A 77 37.36 5.74 7.48
C GLU A 77 37.74 4.47 6.70
N GLY A 78 37.20 3.30 7.09
CA GLY A 78 37.55 2.03 6.47
C GLY A 78 36.65 1.66 5.28
N ASP A 79 37.10 0.72 4.46
CA ASP A 79 36.35 0.23 3.27
C ASP A 79 34.91 -0.24 3.57
N LYS A 80 34.67 -0.70 4.82
CA LYS A 80 33.33 -1.10 5.27
C LYS A 80 32.37 0.09 5.37
N ALA A 81 32.86 1.25 5.79
CA ALA A 81 32.08 2.47 5.87
C ALA A 81 31.74 3.01 4.49
N GLU A 82 32.63 2.89 3.51
CA GLU A 82 32.33 3.25 2.12
C GLU A 82 31.17 2.43 1.56
N THR A 83 31.21 1.10 1.75
CA THR A 83 30.09 0.22 1.32
C THR A 83 28.81 0.55 2.07
N PHE A 84 28.91 0.89 3.36
CA PHE A 84 27.76 1.28 4.17
C PHE A 84 27.12 2.58 3.66
N ASP A 85 27.93 3.59 3.37
CA ASP A 85 27.47 4.88 2.84
C ASP A 85 26.83 4.73 1.45
N GLN A 86 27.40 3.89 0.58
CA GLN A 86 26.79 3.53 -0.70
C GLN A 86 25.39 2.92 -0.51
N ASN A 87 25.23 1.97 0.42
CA ASN A 87 23.94 1.37 0.71
C ASN A 87 22.95 2.38 1.29
N LEU A 88 23.41 3.28 2.16
CA LEU A 88 22.58 4.35 2.73
C LEU A 88 22.09 5.31 1.64
N ASN A 89 22.95 5.68 0.70
CA ASN A 89 22.58 6.50 -0.45
C ASN A 89 21.59 5.79 -1.39
N ILE A 90 21.76 4.50 -1.64
CA ILE A 90 20.78 3.70 -2.40
C ILE A 90 19.42 3.70 -1.69
N LEU A 91 19.40 3.51 -0.37
CA LEU A 91 18.17 3.53 0.43
C LEU A 91 17.45 4.88 0.32
N ARG A 92 18.18 5.99 0.42
CA ARG A 92 17.62 7.35 0.26
C ARG A 92 16.97 7.55 -1.11
N ILE A 93 17.60 7.07 -2.18
CA ILE A 93 17.02 7.10 -3.54
C ILE A 93 15.73 6.27 -3.60
N LEU A 94 15.71 5.08 -3.00
CA LEU A 94 14.51 4.24 -2.98
C LEU A 94 13.36 4.85 -2.19
N ILE A 95 13.65 5.58 -1.11
CA ILE A 95 12.65 6.35 -0.35
C ILE A 95 12.04 7.43 -1.24
N GLU A 96 12.86 8.24 -1.90
CA GLU A 96 12.39 9.29 -2.81
C GLU A 96 11.50 8.72 -3.92
N MET A 97 11.93 7.64 -4.57
CA MET A 97 11.14 6.96 -5.60
C MET A 97 9.80 6.39 -5.07
N ALA A 98 9.77 5.94 -3.81
CA ALA A 98 8.56 5.41 -3.19
C ALA A 98 7.58 6.52 -2.78
N GLN A 99 8.09 7.67 -2.34
CA GLN A 99 7.30 8.86 -2.01
C GLN A 99 6.69 9.50 -3.26
N ASP A 100 7.45 9.55 -4.35
CA ASP A 100 7.03 10.09 -5.65
C ASP A 100 6.20 9.10 -6.48
N TRP A 101 5.73 8.00 -5.86
CA TRP A 101 4.89 7.04 -6.57
C TRP A 101 3.65 7.75 -7.14
N PRO A 102 3.40 7.63 -8.47
CA PRO A 102 2.40 8.46 -9.15
C PRO A 102 0.98 8.37 -8.56
N GLU A 103 0.14 9.35 -8.94
CA GLU A 103 -1.31 9.39 -8.68
C GLU A 103 -2.19 8.72 -9.74
#